data_AF-A0A2W6S8N0-F1
#
_entry.id   AF-A0A2W6S8N0-F1
#
_cell.length_a   1.000
_cell.length_b   1.000
_cell.length_c   1.000
_cell.angle_alpha   90.00
_cell.angle_beta   90.00
_cell.angle_gamma   90.00
#
_symmetry.space_group_name_H-M   'P 1'
#
loop_
_entity.id
_entity.type
_entity.pdbx_description
1 polymer ?
#
loop_
_entity_poly.entity_id
_entity_poly.type
_entity_poly.pdbx_seq_one_letter_code
_entity_poly.pdbx_strand_id
1 'polypeptide(L)' 'MAAPDYRALAAQAHDDAAAANLTNVRDRFLRAESAWLAMARRQDLSDAARAKRDATGPDKNDSLPPLS' A
#
# COMPACT_ATOMS: atom_id res chain seq x y z
N MET A 1 -13.76 -8.22 -0.98
CA MET A 1 -12.82 -8.20 0.15
C MET A 1 -12.09 -6.86 0.12
N ALA A 2 -12.08 -6.12 1.23
CA ALA A 2 -11.28 -4.90 1.35
C ALA A 2 -9.78 -5.25 1.29
N ALA A 3 -8.95 -4.32 0.82
CA ALA A 3 -7.50 -4.50 0.89
C ALA A 3 -7.06 -4.60 2.36
N PRO A 4 -6.11 -5.50 2.72
CA PRO A 4 -5.59 -5.59 4.08
C PRO A 4 -4.96 -4.27 4.52
N ASP A 5 -5.08 -3.95 5.82
CA ASP A 5 -4.33 -2.83 6.40
C ASP A 5 -2.87 -3.27 6.65
N TYR A 6 -2.01 -2.98 5.68
CA TYR A 6 -0.60 -3.32 5.77
C TYR A 6 0.15 -2.57 6.88
N ARG A 7 -0.35 -1.41 7.34
CA ARG A 7 0.26 -0.68 8.46
C ARG A 7 -0.04 -1.39 9.78
N ALA A 8 -1.28 -1.84 9.97
CA ALA A 8 -1.66 -2.64 11.13
C ALA A 8 -0.88 -3.96 11.19
N LEU A 9 -0.71 -4.64 10.05
CA LEU A 9 0.09 -5.87 9.97
C LEU A 9 1.58 -5.62 10.29
N ALA A 10 2.14 -4.50 9.85
CA ALA A 10 3.51 -4.11 10.20
C ALA A 10 3.66 -3.85 11.71
N ALA A 11 2.73 -3.10 12.31
CA ALA A 11 2.72 -2.83 13.74
C ALA A 11 2.61 -4.12 14.57
N GLN A 12 1.71 -5.03 14.20
CA GLN A 12 1.60 -6.33 14.88
C GLN A 12 2.90 -7.14 14.78
N ALA A 13 3.53 -7.18 13.60
CA ALA A 13 4.81 -7.88 13.44
C ALA A 13 5.93 -7.25 14.29
N HIS A 14 5.92 -5.94 14.47
CA HIS A 14 6.85 -5.25 15.36
C HIS A 14 6.63 -5.66 16.83
N ASP A 15 5.39 -5.67 17.29
CA ASP A 15 5.03 -6.08 18.65
C ASP A 15 5.38 -7.56 18.91
N ASP A 16 5.12 -8.42 17.94
CA ASP A 16 5.49 -9.85 18.00
C ASP A 16 7.02 -10.04 18.04
N ALA A 17 7.78 -9.21 17.31
CA ALA A 17 9.23 -9.21 17.37
C ALA A 17 9.74 -8.79 18.75
N ALA A 18 9.11 -7.78 19.37
CA ALA A 18 9.45 -7.30 20.71
C ALA A 18 9.12 -8.35 21.79
N ALA A 19 8.06 -9.13 21.61
CA ALA A 19 7.68 -10.23 22.51
C ALA A 19 8.49 -11.51 22.32
N ALA A 20 9.24 -11.65 21.21
CA ALA A 20 9.96 -12.86 20.88
C ALA A 20 11.23 -13.05 21.73
N ASN A 21 11.31 -14.17 22.45
CA ASN A 21 12.47 -14.54 23.26
C ASN A 21 13.59 -15.23 22.46
N LEU A 22 13.30 -15.69 21.25
CA LEU A 22 14.27 -16.35 20.37
C LEU A 22 14.67 -15.42 19.21
N THR A 23 15.97 -15.26 18.98
CA THR A 23 16.51 -14.38 17.94
C THR A 23 15.96 -14.71 16.56
N ASN A 24 15.92 -16.00 16.18
CA ASN A 24 15.43 -16.42 14.87
C ASN A 24 13.93 -16.11 14.66
N VAL A 25 13.13 -16.13 15.74
CA VAL A 25 11.71 -15.78 15.71
C VAL A 25 11.56 -14.25 15.57
N ARG A 26 12.30 -13.48 16.36
CA ARG A 26 12.36 -12.01 16.24
C ARG A 26 12.73 -11.58 14.81
N ASP A 27 13.78 -12.16 14.24
CA ASP A 27 14.26 -11.82 12.90
C ASP A 27 13.25 -12.20 11.80
N ARG A 28 12.43 -13.24 12.02
CA ARG A 28 11.32 -13.55 11.12
C ARG A 28 10.26 -12.46 11.16
N PHE A 29 9.88 -12.00 12.35
CA PHE A 29 8.89 -10.95 12.50
C PHE A 29 9.37 -9.60 11.95
N LEU A 30 10.63 -9.21 12.18
CA LEU A 30 11.21 -8.00 11.59
C LEU A 30 11.25 -8.05 10.06
N ARG A 31 11.52 -9.22 9.47
CA ARG A 31 11.40 -9.41 8.02
C ARG A 31 9.96 -9.25 7.54
N ALA A 32 8.99 -9.79 8.28
CA ALA A 32 7.58 -9.61 7.97
C ALA A 32 7.17 -8.13 8.04
N GLU A 33 7.52 -7.43 9.12
CA GLU A 33 7.32 -5.98 9.29
C GLU A 33 7.82 -5.20 8.06
N SER A 34 9.07 -5.46 7.64
CA SER A 34 9.65 -4.79 6.47
C SER A 34 8.87 -5.04 5.18
N ALA A 35 8.36 -6.26 4.98
CA ALA A 35 7.56 -6.62 3.81
C ALA A 35 6.18 -5.93 3.82
N TRP A 36 5.54 -5.86 4.99
CA TRP A 36 4.27 -5.15 5.17
C TRP A 36 4.43 -3.65 4.93
N LEU A 37 5.49 -3.02 5.46
CA LEU A 37 5.79 -1.61 5.21
C LEU A 37 6.02 -1.32 3.72
N ALA A 38 6.71 -2.22 3.01
CA ALA A 38 6.91 -2.08 1.57
C ALA A 38 5.57 -2.14 0.80
N MET A 39 4.63 -2.97 1.23
CA MET A 39 3.30 -3.05 0.63
C MET A 39 2.41 -1.85 0.98
N ALA A 40 2.45 -1.39 2.24
CA ALA A 40 1.76 -0.15 2.65
C ALA A 40 2.20 1.02 1.76
N ARG A 41 3.51 1.18 1.54
CA ARG A 41 4.04 2.23 0.65
C ARG A 41 3.53 2.09 -0.79
N ARG A 42 3.43 0.87 -1.32
CA ARG A 42 2.89 0.63 -2.67
C ARG A 42 1.40 0.97 -2.76
N GLN A 43 0.64 0.68 -1.71
CA GLN A 43 -0.76 1.05 -1.60
C GLN A 43 -0.92 2.57 -1.56
N ASP A 44 -0.17 3.26 -0.69
CA ASP A 44 -0.16 4.73 -0.58
C ASP A 44 0.10 5.39 -1.95
N LEU A 45 1.07 4.87 -2.72
CA LEU A 45 1.38 5.36 -4.07
C LEU A 45 0.25 5.11 -5.07
N SER A 46 -0.38 3.95 -5.00
CA SER A 46 -1.48 3.58 -5.90
C SER A 46 -2.73 4.43 -5.63
N ASP A 47 -3.02 4.67 -4.36
CA ASP A 47 -4.16 5.50 -3.95
C ASP A 47 -3.92 6.97 -4.28
N ALA A 48 -2.70 7.48 -4.09
CA ALA A 48 -2.32 8.82 -4.55
C ALA A 48 -2.45 8.98 -6.09
N ALA A 49 -2.03 7.98 -6.85
CA ALA A 49 -2.17 7.98 -8.31
C ALA A 49 -3.64 7.95 -8.74
N ARG A 50 -4.49 7.17 -8.06
CA ARG A 50 -5.94 7.14 -8.29
C ARG A 50 -6.56 8.51 -8.00
N ALA A 51 -6.30 9.07 -6.82
CA ALA A 51 -6.80 10.39 -6.43
C ALA A 51 -6.39 11.48 -7.43
N LYS A 52 -5.16 11.43 -7.96
CA LYS A 52 -4.70 12.36 -9.00
C LYS A 52 -5.52 12.25 -10.29
N ARG A 53 -5.81 11.03 -10.77
CA ARG A 53 -6.63 10.82 -11.98
C ARG A 53 -8.06 11.29 -11.78
N ASP A 54 -8.63 11.00 -10.61
CA ASP A 54 -10.00 11.39 -10.27
C ASP A 54 -10.12 12.93 -10.18
N ALA A 55 -9.07 13.61 -9.69
CA ALA A 55 -9.01 15.07 -9.64
C ALA A 55 -8.85 15.73 -11.02
N THR A 56 -8.17 15.10 -11.97
CA THR A 56 -7.99 15.64 -13.33
C THR A 56 -9.20 15.41 -14.25
N GLY A 57 -10.15 14.56 -13.84
CA GLY A 57 -11.32 14.19 -14.64
C GLY A 57 -10.96 13.37 -15.90
N PRO A 58 -11.94 12.73 -16.56
CA PRO A 58 -11.72 12.16 -17.88
C PRO A 58 -11.33 13.30 -18.83
N ASP A 59 -10.22 13.11 -19.53
CA ASP A 59 -9.70 14.08 -20.49
C ASP A 59 -10.82 14.47 -21.47
N LYS A 60 -11.22 15.74 -21.47
CA LYS A 60 -12.28 16.27 -22.35
C LYS A 60 -11.86 16.32 -23.82
N ASN A 61 -10.69 15.78 -24.18
CA ASN A 61 -10.15 15.80 -25.53
C ASN A 61 -10.70 14.69 -26.46
N ASP A 62 -11.58 13.81 -25.97
CA ASP A 62 -12.34 12.85 -26.83
C ASP A 62 -13.51 13.50 -27.59
N SER A 63 -13.67 14.83 -27.53
CA SER A 63 -14.61 15.59 -28.36
C SER A 63 -13.92 16.15 -29.61
N LEU A 64 -13.49 15.28 -30.53
CA LEU A 64 -13.31 15.69 -31.92
C LEU A 64 -14.67 15.58 -32.63
N PRO A 65 -15.23 16.66 -33.20
CA PRO A 65 -16.47 16.56 -33.97
C PRO A 65 -16.24 15.71 -35.23
N PRO A 66 -17.25 14.96 -35.71
CA PRO A 66 -17.14 14.22 -36.95
C PRO A 66 -16.89 15.20 -38.10
N LEU A 67 -15.84 14.94 -38.88
CA LEU A 67 -15.55 15.68 -40.11
C LEU A 67 -16.78 15.59 -41.03
N SER A 68 -17.36 16.76 -41.33
CA SER A 68 -18.48 16.92 -42.26
C SER A 68 -18.05 16.68 -43.70
#